data_AF-A0A7C1INQ5-F1
#
_entry.id   AF-A0A7C1INQ5-F1
#
_cell.length_a   1.000
_cell.length_b   1.000
_cell.length_c   1.000
_cell.angle_alpha   90.00
_cell.angle_beta   90.00
_cell.angle_gamma   90.00
#
_symmetry.space_group_name_H-M   'P 1'
#
loop_
_entity.id
_entity.type
_entity.pdbx_description
1 polymer ?
#
loop_
_entity_poly.entity_id
_entity_poly.type
_entity_poly.pdbx_seq_one_letter_code
_entity_poly.pdbx_strand_id
1 'polypeptide(L)'
;MYESLLLYSKMYKYFLTINKNIVEYSKKSSTELNKLFYSLTFVIIIRTFLEMLFEETHTLIFYRDFHLNLVSYGHIYISWLCVFLTFTIVFSIFLKVKLIESFRIIVVFSPIILIPPIFDFLFYGYKGGHIYYGFNLNDFLYNYLNCFNPFVELQMVSRGVRLEVLFIVVSSFYIASYVFKISLVRAITLAFLSYNIVFFYGYLPAIYNSFGINFYSLSGISVTGISIPQKFLFMYLIIFIILCLAILFLLSLENIENLNSIISFLYPSRLIFYLLLLFMGYLFVGVESNLYPKILNFEDLLKLSSAAISIIFLFMYAKILNDICDLNIDKFSNIERPIVKKILSLQTAESLKNIFLIPSLIFAISTDMTFLFYWLFIFAASYLYSSSPIRIRRFYPFGHFLLSLIGISVFISGGGLVKPVDVYLIVTKKNLLIYLFFAYFFIAHIKDYKDIVGDRNDGVTNIFNYIKFKKLAGMFFIFGYAFCLFKIGNILEIKQNLMIILLLMFLFSSLIYSIIVKENIEKLDKILLFALITSLGLAILWLLKITNPSFQEGLVKINIFLALLFPLPFHLV
;
A
#
# COMPACT_ATOMS: atom_id res chain seq x y z
N MET A 1 -37.07 -18.10 46.09
CA MET A 1 -37.56 -16.80 45.56
C MET A 1 -36.67 -15.62 45.98
N TYR A 2 -36.34 -15.45 47.27
CA TYR A 2 -35.43 -14.36 47.69
C TYR A 2 -34.01 -14.50 47.12
N GLU A 3 -33.43 -15.71 47.14
CA GLU A 3 -32.09 -15.96 46.58
C GLU A 3 -32.01 -15.75 45.07
N SER A 4 -33.06 -16.15 44.33
CA SER A 4 -33.15 -15.91 42.88
C SER A 4 -33.26 -14.41 42.55
N LEU A 5 -33.99 -13.64 43.37
CA LEU A 5 -34.06 -12.18 43.24
C LEU A 5 -32.72 -11.50 43.57
N LEU A 6 -32.01 -12.00 44.57
CA LEU A 6 -30.68 -11.51 44.95
C LEU A 6 -29.65 -11.80 43.85
N LEU A 7 -29.67 -13.01 43.28
CA LEU A 7 -28.82 -13.39 42.15
C LEU A 7 -29.12 -12.52 40.93
N TYR A 8 -30.40 -12.31 40.60
CA TYR A 8 -30.83 -11.43 39.53
C TYR A 8 -30.32 -9.99 39.75
N SER A 9 -30.45 -9.44 40.96
CA SER A 9 -29.97 -8.10 41.29
C SER A 9 -28.44 -7.98 41.14
N LYS A 10 -27.68 -8.99 41.58
CA LYS A 10 -26.22 -9.03 41.41
C LYS A 10 -25.82 -9.10 39.94
N MET A 11 -26.47 -9.98 39.16
CA MET A 11 -26.23 -10.08 37.71
C MET A 11 -26.57 -8.78 37.00
N TYR A 12 -27.70 -8.15 37.32
CA TYR A 12 -28.10 -6.87 36.75
C TYR A 12 -27.09 -5.75 37.03
N LYS A 13 -26.62 -5.63 38.29
CA LYS A 13 -25.55 -4.68 38.63
C LYS A 13 -24.26 -4.95 37.84
N TYR A 14 -23.88 -6.22 37.71
CA TYR A 14 -22.71 -6.63 36.95
C TYR A 14 -22.83 -6.25 35.46
N PHE A 15 -24.00 -6.48 34.85
CA PHE A 15 -24.28 -6.05 33.47
C PHE A 15 -24.23 -4.53 33.30
N LEU A 16 -24.77 -3.76 34.25
CA LEU A 16 -24.66 -2.30 34.24
C LEU A 16 -23.20 -1.83 34.31
N THR A 17 -22.39 -2.48 35.15
CA THR A 17 -20.95 -2.19 35.25
C THR A 17 -20.22 -2.50 33.95
N ILE A 18 -20.48 -3.65 33.33
CA ILE A 18 -19.90 -4.00 32.02
C ILE A 18 -20.29 -2.96 30.97
N ASN A 19 -21.57 -2.60 30.88
CA ASN A 19 -22.05 -1.64 29.89
C ASN A 19 -21.41 -0.27 30.06
N LYS A 20 -21.30 0.20 31.31
CA LYS A 20 -20.61 1.44 31.64
C LYS A 20 -19.15 1.38 31.22
N ASN A 21 -18.45 0.29 31.53
CA ASN A 21 -17.04 0.11 31.16
C ASN A 21 -16.83 0.09 29.64
N ILE A 22 -17.73 -0.56 28.87
CA ILE A 22 -17.65 -0.58 27.40
C ILE A 22 -17.83 0.84 26.84
N VAL A 23 -18.81 1.60 27.32
CA VAL A 23 -19.05 2.99 26.87
C VAL A 23 -17.91 3.92 27.28
N GLU A 24 -17.40 3.78 28.50
CA GLU A 24 -16.27 4.58 28.96
C GLU A 24 -15.00 4.26 28.17
N TYR A 25 -14.74 2.98 27.91
CA TYR A 25 -13.61 2.55 27.08
C TYR A 25 -13.73 3.06 25.64
N SER A 26 -14.92 2.95 25.03
CA SER A 26 -15.13 3.42 23.65
C SER A 26 -14.91 4.93 23.54
N LYS A 27 -15.32 5.71 24.55
CA LYS A 27 -15.16 7.18 24.59
C LYS A 27 -13.78 7.66 25.04
N LYS A 28 -12.89 6.79 25.49
CA LYS A 28 -11.57 7.18 26.02
C LYS A 28 -10.72 7.87 24.94
N SER A 29 -10.57 9.18 25.03
CA SER A 29 -9.90 10.00 23.99
C SER A 29 -8.42 9.66 23.76
N SER A 30 -7.75 9.02 24.72
CA SER A 30 -6.29 8.84 24.71
C SER A 30 -5.78 7.58 24.02
N THR A 31 -6.65 6.67 23.54
CA THR A 31 -6.16 5.42 22.94
C THR A 31 -5.63 5.68 21.53
N GLU A 32 -4.32 5.56 21.37
CA GLU A 32 -3.61 5.68 20.09
C GLU A 32 -4.08 4.62 19.09
N LEU A 33 -4.26 5.03 17.83
CA LEU A 33 -4.73 4.16 16.75
C LEU A 33 -3.85 2.91 16.55
N ASN A 34 -2.52 3.05 16.71
CA ASN A 34 -1.60 1.92 16.59
C ASN A 34 -1.89 0.82 17.60
N LYS A 35 -2.27 1.18 18.84
CA LYS A 35 -2.58 0.21 19.90
C LYS A 35 -3.81 -0.60 19.53
N LEU A 36 -4.83 0.03 18.92
CA LEU A 36 -6.02 -0.67 18.42
C LEU A 36 -5.66 -1.63 17.29
N PHE A 37 -4.84 -1.18 16.35
CA PHE A 37 -4.38 -2.00 15.25
C PHE A 37 -3.58 -3.22 15.74
N TYR A 38 -2.60 -3.00 16.65
CA TYR A 38 -1.81 -4.08 17.24
C TYR A 38 -2.68 -5.10 17.98
N SER A 39 -3.70 -4.65 18.73
CA SER A 39 -4.62 -5.58 19.39
C SER A 39 -5.33 -6.49 18.40
N LEU A 40 -5.84 -5.96 17.27
CA LEU A 40 -6.44 -6.82 16.23
C LEU A 40 -5.40 -7.74 15.60
N THR A 41 -4.23 -7.23 15.27
CA THR A 41 -3.12 -8.02 14.71
C THR A 41 -2.78 -9.20 15.61
N PHE A 42 -2.65 -8.98 16.92
CA PHE A 42 -2.34 -10.05 17.86
C PHE A 42 -3.48 -11.05 18.02
N VAL A 43 -4.74 -10.61 18.04
CA VAL A 43 -5.87 -11.54 18.10
C VAL A 43 -5.93 -12.44 16.86
N ILE A 44 -5.65 -11.90 15.66
CA ILE A 44 -5.54 -12.69 14.43
C ILE A 44 -4.37 -13.68 14.52
N ILE A 45 -3.19 -13.23 14.94
CA ILE A 45 -2.02 -14.11 15.13
C ILE A 45 -2.33 -15.25 16.11
N ILE A 46 -2.96 -14.93 17.24
CA ILE A 46 -3.32 -15.93 18.26
C ILE A 46 -4.33 -16.91 17.69
N ARG A 47 -5.36 -16.45 16.97
CA ARG A 47 -6.32 -17.34 16.29
C ARG A 47 -5.57 -18.33 15.39
N THR A 48 -4.75 -17.81 14.50
CA THR A 48 -4.00 -18.60 13.53
C THR A 48 -3.03 -19.59 14.19
N PHE A 49 -2.40 -19.18 15.29
CA PHE A 49 -1.54 -20.05 16.09
C PHE A 49 -2.33 -21.16 16.79
N LEU A 50 -3.49 -20.84 17.38
CA LEU A 50 -4.35 -21.82 18.05
C LEU A 50 -4.94 -22.81 17.07
N GLU A 51 -5.32 -22.35 15.87
CA GLU A 51 -5.62 -23.22 14.74
C GLU A 51 -4.41 -24.18 14.58
N MET A 52 -3.24 -23.69 14.16
CA MET A 52 -2.07 -24.55 13.91
C MET A 52 -1.73 -25.54 15.05
N LEU A 53 -1.96 -25.17 16.32
CA LEU A 53 -1.70 -26.03 17.47
C LEU A 53 -2.75 -27.14 17.63
N PHE A 54 -4.02 -26.84 17.40
CA PHE A 54 -5.12 -27.72 17.79
C PHE A 54 -5.70 -28.55 16.66
N GLU A 55 -5.51 -28.18 15.39
CA GLU A 55 -6.10 -28.95 14.30
C GLU A 55 -5.12 -29.30 13.16
N GLU A 56 -5.34 -30.46 12.55
CA GLU A 56 -4.57 -30.98 11.42
C GLU A 56 -5.01 -30.36 10.09
N THR A 57 -6.30 -30.09 9.94
CA THR A 57 -6.96 -29.78 8.65
C THR A 57 -6.77 -28.35 8.16
N HIS A 58 -5.72 -27.64 8.57
CA HIS A 58 -5.81 -26.19 8.58
C HIS A 58 -5.70 -25.41 7.28
N THR A 59 -6.28 -24.21 7.39
CA THR A 59 -6.28 -23.06 6.47
C THR A 59 -4.88 -22.63 6.04
N LEU A 60 -3.88 -22.84 6.90
CA LEU A 60 -2.45 -22.66 6.60
C LEU A 60 -1.83 -23.96 6.12
N ILE A 61 -1.71 -24.06 4.80
CA ILE A 61 -0.92 -25.12 4.17
C ILE A 61 0.55 -24.72 4.25
N PHE A 62 1.36 -25.52 4.94
CA PHE A 62 2.82 -25.36 4.93
C PHE A 62 3.41 -25.91 3.62
N TYR A 63 3.52 -25.02 2.64
CA TYR A 63 4.28 -25.25 1.42
C TYR A 63 5.78 -25.37 1.72
N ARG A 64 6.50 -26.13 0.89
CA ARG A 64 7.98 -26.12 0.90
C ARG A 64 8.54 -24.75 0.53
N ASP A 65 7.77 -23.97 -0.23
CA ASP A 65 8.11 -22.60 -0.59
C ASP A 65 7.70 -21.63 0.53
N PHE A 66 8.69 -20.97 1.12
CA PHE A 66 8.50 -19.99 2.18
C PHE A 66 7.61 -18.81 1.75
N HIS A 67 7.73 -18.33 0.51
CA HIS A 67 6.93 -17.23 0.01
C HIS A 67 5.45 -17.63 -0.08
N LEU A 68 5.14 -18.85 -0.52
CA LEU A 68 3.75 -19.33 -0.55
C LEU A 68 3.13 -19.42 0.85
N ASN A 69 3.93 -19.76 1.88
CA ASN A 69 3.49 -19.71 3.27
C ASN A 69 3.15 -18.28 3.70
N LEU A 70 4.00 -17.30 3.35
CA LEU A 70 3.73 -15.89 3.62
C LEU A 70 2.48 -15.39 2.91
N VAL A 71 2.25 -15.80 1.66
CA VAL A 71 1.04 -15.47 0.91
C VAL A 71 -0.20 -16.07 1.58
N SER A 72 -0.16 -17.35 1.95
CA SER A 72 -1.27 -18.04 2.61
C SER A 72 -1.61 -17.37 3.95
N TYR A 73 -0.59 -17.05 4.75
CA TYR A 73 -0.77 -16.28 5.99
C TYR A 73 -1.30 -14.87 5.72
N GLY A 74 -0.74 -14.18 4.73
CA GLY A 74 -1.16 -12.84 4.31
C GLY A 74 -2.63 -12.81 3.92
N HIS A 75 -3.10 -13.85 3.21
CA HIS A 75 -4.51 -14.05 2.87
C HIS A 75 -5.41 -14.13 4.11
N ILE A 76 -5.08 -15.01 5.07
CA ILE A 76 -5.87 -15.16 6.30
C ILE A 76 -5.84 -13.86 7.13
N TYR A 77 -4.67 -13.23 7.20
CA TYR A 77 -4.52 -11.98 7.95
C TYR A 77 -5.38 -10.86 7.36
N ILE A 78 -5.31 -10.66 6.03
CA ILE A 78 -6.06 -9.59 5.37
C ILE A 78 -7.57 -9.89 5.39
N SER A 79 -7.97 -11.16 5.34
CA SER A 79 -9.39 -11.52 5.35
C SER A 79 -10.05 -11.14 6.67
N TRP A 80 -9.42 -11.45 7.80
CA TRP A 80 -9.88 -11.02 9.12
C TRP A 80 -9.84 -9.50 9.28
N LEU A 81 -8.79 -8.84 8.78
CA LEU A 81 -8.72 -7.38 8.83
C LEU A 81 -9.88 -6.74 8.05
N CYS A 82 -10.21 -7.25 6.86
CA CYS A 82 -11.35 -6.78 6.07
C CYS A 82 -12.68 -6.97 6.82
N VAL A 83 -12.88 -8.13 7.47
CA VAL A 83 -14.07 -8.38 8.31
C VAL A 83 -14.17 -7.35 9.44
N PHE A 84 -13.09 -7.11 10.19
CA PHE A 84 -13.09 -6.13 11.29
C PHE A 84 -13.31 -4.69 10.82
N LEU A 85 -12.71 -4.28 9.70
CA LEU A 85 -12.94 -2.95 9.14
C LEU A 85 -14.37 -2.78 8.62
N THR A 86 -14.95 -3.82 8.02
CA THR A 86 -16.37 -3.83 7.61
C THR A 86 -17.28 -3.62 8.83
N PHE A 87 -17.04 -4.38 9.90
CA PHE A 87 -17.77 -4.21 11.15
C PHE A 87 -17.58 -2.81 11.76
N THR A 88 -16.37 -2.27 11.72
CA THR A 88 -16.06 -0.91 12.21
C THR A 88 -16.91 0.15 11.48
N ILE A 89 -16.98 0.08 10.16
CA ILE A 89 -17.79 1.01 9.35
C ILE A 89 -19.27 0.86 9.70
N VAL A 90 -19.78 -0.38 9.69
CA VAL A 90 -21.19 -0.66 9.93
C VAL A 90 -21.62 -0.23 11.33
N PHE A 91 -20.83 -0.53 12.36
CA PHE A 91 -21.11 -0.12 13.74
C PHE A 91 -21.07 1.41 13.88
N SER A 92 -20.12 2.10 13.24
CA SER A 92 -20.04 3.56 13.28
C SER A 92 -21.34 4.19 12.75
N ILE A 93 -21.84 3.70 11.61
CA ILE A 93 -23.06 4.19 10.97
C ILE A 93 -24.31 3.88 11.83
N PHE A 94 -24.48 2.63 12.26
CA PHE A 94 -25.71 2.20 12.95
C PHE A 94 -25.79 2.66 14.41
N LEU A 95 -24.66 2.68 15.12
CA LEU A 95 -24.59 3.19 16.49
C LEU A 95 -24.49 4.72 16.54
N LYS A 96 -24.25 5.37 15.39
CA LYS A 96 -24.01 6.82 15.27
C LYS A 96 -22.87 7.30 16.18
N VAL A 97 -21.77 6.54 16.18
CA VAL A 97 -20.55 6.84 16.92
C VAL A 97 -19.42 7.14 15.97
N LYS A 98 -18.41 7.88 16.45
CA LYS A 98 -17.21 8.16 15.66
C LYS A 98 -16.53 6.86 15.25
N LEU A 99 -15.87 6.86 14.09
CA LEU A 99 -15.21 5.67 13.54
C LEU A 99 -14.20 5.08 14.53
N ILE A 100 -13.45 5.92 15.24
CA ILE A 100 -12.48 5.48 16.25
C ILE A 100 -13.15 4.82 17.47
N GLU A 101 -14.34 5.26 17.87
CA GLU A 101 -15.11 4.66 18.96
C GLU A 101 -15.65 3.29 18.53
N SER A 102 -16.14 3.20 17.29
CA SER A 102 -16.52 1.93 16.67
C SER A 102 -15.35 0.95 16.64
N PHE A 103 -14.15 1.41 16.25
CA PHE A 103 -12.98 0.56 16.17
C PHE A 103 -12.57 -0.02 17.53
N ARG A 104 -12.69 0.79 18.61
CA ARG A 104 -12.49 0.32 19.99
C ARG A 104 -13.48 -0.76 20.40
N ILE A 105 -14.74 -0.63 20.00
CA ILE A 105 -15.76 -1.67 20.26
C ILE A 105 -15.35 -2.96 19.56
N ILE A 106 -15.00 -2.91 18.27
CA ILE A 106 -14.58 -4.09 17.51
C ILE A 106 -13.35 -4.77 18.14
N VAL A 107 -12.36 -4.00 18.61
CA VAL A 107 -11.18 -4.54 19.32
C VAL A 107 -11.57 -5.28 20.61
N VAL A 108 -12.55 -4.79 21.37
CA VAL A 108 -12.98 -5.45 22.62
C VAL A 108 -13.65 -6.79 22.33
N PHE A 109 -14.39 -6.90 21.22
CA PHE A 109 -15.13 -8.11 20.85
C PHE A 109 -14.36 -9.02 19.90
N SER A 110 -13.20 -8.62 19.37
CA SER A 110 -12.40 -9.44 18.46
C SER A 110 -11.96 -10.79 19.03
N PRO A 111 -11.75 -11.00 20.35
CA PRO A 111 -11.41 -12.33 20.87
C PRO A 111 -12.46 -13.42 20.62
N ILE A 112 -13.69 -13.07 20.18
CA ILE A 112 -14.70 -14.04 19.71
C ILE A 112 -14.12 -14.96 18.61
N ILE A 113 -13.21 -14.46 17.78
CA ILE A 113 -12.60 -15.26 16.71
C ILE A 113 -11.69 -16.39 17.22
N LEU A 114 -11.38 -16.42 18.52
CA LEU A 114 -10.61 -17.50 19.14
C LEU A 114 -11.46 -18.72 19.48
N ILE A 115 -12.79 -18.60 19.39
CA ILE A 115 -13.73 -19.68 19.73
C ILE A 115 -13.57 -20.89 18.81
N PRO A 116 -13.53 -20.77 17.47
CA PRO A 116 -13.49 -21.95 16.59
C PRO A 116 -12.35 -22.90 16.88
N PRO A 117 -11.05 -22.51 16.91
CA PRO A 117 -9.98 -23.49 17.11
C PRO A 117 -10.08 -24.25 18.44
N ILE A 118 -10.59 -23.61 19.49
CA ILE A 118 -10.77 -24.25 20.79
C ILE A 118 -11.98 -25.19 20.75
N PHE A 119 -13.10 -24.70 20.21
CA PHE A 119 -14.36 -25.44 20.23
C PHE A 119 -14.35 -26.61 19.25
N ASP A 120 -13.80 -26.42 18.05
CA ASP A 120 -13.66 -27.47 17.06
C ASP A 120 -12.70 -28.56 17.55
N PHE A 121 -11.61 -28.21 18.24
CA PHE A 121 -10.78 -29.21 18.92
C PHE A 121 -11.53 -30.03 19.97
N LEU A 122 -12.37 -29.40 20.78
CA LEU A 122 -13.16 -30.12 21.79
C LEU A 122 -14.18 -31.09 21.18
N PHE A 123 -14.71 -30.79 19.99
CA PHE A 123 -15.74 -31.60 19.33
C PHE A 123 -15.18 -32.62 18.33
N TYR A 124 -14.16 -32.25 17.57
CA TYR A 124 -13.58 -33.05 16.48
C TYR A 124 -12.20 -33.62 16.83
N GLY A 125 -11.61 -33.22 17.96
CA GLY A 125 -10.24 -33.56 18.33
C GLY A 125 -9.23 -32.89 17.39
N TYR A 126 -8.05 -33.50 17.27
CA TYR A 126 -6.98 -33.00 16.39
C TYR A 126 -7.36 -32.97 14.91
N LYS A 127 -8.43 -33.68 14.49
CA LYS A 127 -8.92 -33.60 13.10
C LYS A 127 -9.47 -32.22 12.75
N GLY A 128 -9.90 -31.42 13.73
CA GLY A 128 -10.44 -30.09 13.47
C GLY A 128 -11.80 -30.07 12.80
N GLY A 129 -12.29 -28.85 12.65
CA GLY A 129 -13.50 -28.55 11.88
C GLY A 129 -13.14 -28.27 10.42
N HIS A 130 -14.01 -28.70 9.49
CA HIS A 130 -13.86 -28.32 8.10
C HIS A 130 -14.34 -26.88 7.87
N ILE A 131 -13.45 -26.03 7.36
CA ILE A 131 -13.73 -24.65 6.98
C ILE A 131 -13.30 -24.46 5.52
N TYR A 132 -14.27 -24.21 4.65
CA TYR A 132 -14.02 -23.97 3.22
C TYR A 132 -14.72 -22.70 2.75
N TYR A 133 -14.30 -22.15 1.62
CA TYR A 133 -15.06 -21.11 0.94
C TYR A 133 -16.22 -21.71 0.14
N GLY A 134 -17.32 -20.98 0.09
CA GLY A 134 -18.40 -21.26 -0.84
C GLY A 134 -18.01 -20.78 -2.24
N PHE A 135 -17.92 -21.72 -3.19
CA PHE A 135 -17.62 -21.41 -4.60
C PHE A 135 -18.86 -21.37 -5.50
N ASN A 136 -20.00 -21.88 -5.02
CA ASN A 136 -21.27 -21.90 -5.73
C ASN A 136 -22.36 -21.24 -4.87
N LEU A 137 -23.14 -20.33 -5.46
CA LEU A 137 -24.27 -19.68 -4.78
C LEU A 137 -25.46 -20.62 -4.57
N ASN A 138 -25.52 -21.77 -5.25
CA ASN A 138 -26.62 -22.73 -5.11
C ASN A 138 -26.78 -23.22 -3.65
N ASP A 139 -25.67 -23.42 -2.94
CA ASP A 139 -25.68 -23.89 -1.55
C ASP A 139 -25.80 -22.73 -0.55
N PHE A 140 -25.76 -21.47 -1.01
CA PHE A 140 -25.77 -20.29 -0.15
C PHE A 140 -26.99 -20.28 0.76
N LEU A 141 -28.20 -20.42 0.18
CA LEU A 141 -29.44 -20.32 0.95
C LEU A 141 -29.57 -21.49 1.95
N TYR A 142 -29.15 -22.69 1.56
CA TYR A 142 -29.16 -23.85 2.44
C TYR A 142 -28.24 -23.64 3.66
N ASN A 143 -27.00 -23.23 3.43
CA ASN A 143 -26.03 -22.98 4.50
C ASN A 143 -26.44 -21.77 5.36
N TYR A 144 -27.02 -20.73 4.74
CA TYR A 144 -27.51 -19.53 5.42
C TYR A 144 -28.70 -19.81 6.34
N LEU A 145 -29.66 -20.65 5.93
CA LEU A 145 -30.82 -20.95 6.77
C LEU A 145 -30.49 -22.00 7.85
N ASN A 146 -29.55 -22.90 7.60
CA ASN A 146 -29.20 -23.98 8.52
C ASN A 146 -27.99 -23.68 9.43
N CYS A 147 -27.40 -22.49 9.38
CA CYS A 147 -26.22 -22.13 10.19
C CYS A 147 -26.40 -22.43 11.68
N PHE A 148 -27.57 -22.08 12.23
CA PHE A 148 -27.89 -22.29 13.65
C PHE A 148 -28.65 -23.61 13.93
N ASN A 149 -28.84 -24.47 12.92
CA ASN A 149 -29.48 -25.76 13.11
C ASN A 149 -28.44 -26.78 13.61
N PRO A 150 -28.49 -27.23 14.88
CA PRO A 150 -27.49 -28.13 15.44
C PRO A 150 -27.58 -29.55 14.88
N PHE A 151 -28.70 -29.90 14.25
CA PHE A 151 -28.96 -31.23 13.70
C PHE A 151 -28.50 -31.37 12.24
N VAL A 152 -28.06 -30.27 11.61
CA VAL A 152 -27.60 -30.27 10.22
C VAL A 152 -26.10 -30.11 10.17
N GLU A 153 -25.41 -31.06 9.56
CA GLU A 153 -24.00 -30.95 9.23
C GLU A 153 -23.83 -30.12 7.95
N LEU A 154 -23.00 -29.08 8.01
CA LEU A 154 -22.74 -28.16 6.90
C LEU A 154 -21.30 -28.40 6.50
N GLN A 155 -21.07 -28.65 5.21
CA GLN A 155 -19.74 -28.99 4.70
C GLN A 155 -18.76 -27.83 4.78
N MET A 156 -19.26 -26.58 4.72
CA MET A 156 -18.45 -25.36 4.62
C MET A 156 -18.08 -24.76 5.98
N VAL A 157 -18.87 -25.02 7.02
CA VAL A 157 -18.82 -24.31 8.31
C VAL A 157 -18.86 -25.30 9.47
N SER A 158 -17.76 -25.34 10.21
CA SER A 158 -17.61 -26.12 11.44
C SER A 158 -18.56 -25.67 12.55
N ARG A 159 -18.73 -26.50 13.58
CA ARG A 159 -19.55 -26.16 14.76
C ARG A 159 -18.99 -24.96 15.52
N GLY A 160 -17.66 -24.86 15.63
CA GLY A 160 -16.97 -23.74 16.25
C GLY A 160 -17.23 -22.42 15.53
N VAL A 161 -17.17 -22.41 14.18
CA VAL A 161 -17.50 -21.21 13.41
C VAL A 161 -18.97 -20.83 13.55
N ARG A 162 -19.92 -21.79 13.58
CA ARG A 162 -21.34 -21.47 13.85
C ARG A 162 -21.54 -20.79 15.20
N LEU A 163 -20.83 -21.27 16.22
CA LEU A 163 -20.86 -20.68 17.56
C LEU A 163 -20.26 -19.26 17.54
N GLU A 164 -19.15 -19.05 16.82
CA GLU A 164 -18.57 -17.72 16.56
C GLU A 164 -19.61 -16.78 15.95
N VAL A 165 -20.27 -17.20 14.86
CA VAL A 165 -21.31 -16.40 14.18
C VAL A 165 -22.46 -16.07 15.13
N LEU A 166 -22.90 -17.02 15.96
CA LEU A 166 -23.93 -16.79 16.96
C LEU A 166 -23.51 -15.71 17.95
N PHE A 167 -22.29 -15.78 18.49
CA PHE A 167 -21.77 -14.77 19.40
C PHE A 167 -21.64 -13.40 18.75
N ILE A 168 -21.24 -13.31 17.49
CA ILE A 168 -21.20 -12.04 16.74
C ILE A 168 -22.61 -11.43 16.66
N VAL A 169 -23.63 -12.20 16.23
CA VAL A 169 -25.01 -11.71 16.08
C VAL A 169 -25.61 -11.27 17.42
N VAL A 170 -25.45 -12.09 18.46
CA VAL A 170 -25.96 -11.78 19.81
C VAL A 170 -25.24 -10.57 20.40
N SER A 171 -23.92 -10.46 20.24
CA SER A 171 -23.15 -9.32 20.72
C SER A 171 -23.53 -8.03 20.00
N SER A 172 -23.70 -8.06 18.66
CA SER A 172 -24.17 -6.92 17.88
C SER A 172 -25.53 -6.41 18.38
N PHE A 173 -26.49 -7.31 18.60
CA PHE A 173 -27.80 -6.96 19.17
C PHE A 173 -27.66 -6.38 20.58
N TYR A 174 -26.88 -7.05 21.44
CA TYR A 174 -26.67 -6.64 22.83
C TYR A 174 -26.07 -5.23 22.94
N ILE A 175 -25.00 -4.97 22.18
CA ILE A 175 -24.33 -3.67 22.13
C ILE A 175 -25.30 -2.59 21.66
N ALA A 176 -26.04 -2.84 20.59
CA ALA A 176 -27.03 -1.89 20.09
C ALA A 176 -28.14 -1.59 21.11
N SER A 177 -28.81 -2.62 21.62
CA SER A 177 -30.01 -2.47 22.46
C SER A 177 -29.71 -2.05 23.90
N TYR A 178 -28.66 -2.61 24.52
CA TYR A 178 -28.42 -2.45 25.95
C TYR A 178 -27.27 -1.50 26.28
N VAL A 179 -26.24 -1.44 25.44
CA VAL A 179 -25.09 -0.54 25.66
C VAL A 179 -25.40 0.85 25.09
N PHE A 180 -25.78 0.93 23.81
CA PHE A 180 -26.06 2.20 23.14
C PHE A 180 -27.54 2.61 23.17
N LYS A 181 -28.43 1.71 23.59
CA LYS A 181 -29.88 1.96 23.74
C LYS A 181 -30.51 2.53 22.46
N ILE A 182 -30.09 2.04 21.29
CA ILE A 182 -30.73 2.39 20.02
C ILE A 182 -32.09 1.70 19.89
N SER A 183 -32.92 2.15 18.94
CA SER A 183 -34.24 1.55 18.72
C SER A 183 -34.14 0.06 18.38
N LEU A 184 -35.11 -0.73 18.86
CA LEU A 184 -35.14 -2.18 18.67
C LEU A 184 -34.98 -2.58 17.19
N VAL A 185 -35.67 -1.88 16.28
CA VAL A 185 -35.57 -2.12 14.83
C VAL A 185 -34.12 -1.96 14.36
N ARG A 186 -33.43 -0.88 14.73
CA ARG A 186 -32.02 -0.68 14.34
C ARG A 186 -31.09 -1.73 14.94
N ALA A 187 -31.36 -2.18 16.17
CA ALA A 187 -30.57 -3.23 16.80
C ALA A 187 -30.74 -4.57 16.09
N ILE A 188 -31.98 -4.94 15.73
CA ILE A 188 -32.27 -6.14 14.93
C ILE A 188 -31.61 -6.02 13.55
N THR A 189 -31.70 -4.86 12.89
CA THR A 189 -31.05 -4.63 11.59
C THR A 189 -29.53 -4.77 11.69
N LEU A 190 -28.89 -4.24 12.74
CA LEU A 190 -27.43 -4.37 12.93
C LEU A 190 -27.03 -5.84 13.15
N ALA A 191 -27.79 -6.58 13.96
CA ALA A 191 -27.55 -8.00 14.19
C ALA A 191 -27.72 -8.83 12.91
N PHE A 192 -28.79 -8.56 12.14
CA PHE A 192 -29.01 -9.17 10.84
C PHE A 192 -27.89 -8.82 9.84
N LEU A 193 -27.49 -7.55 9.76
CA LEU A 193 -26.39 -7.14 8.88
C LEU A 193 -25.06 -7.80 9.27
N SER A 194 -24.82 -7.97 10.58
CA SER A 194 -23.66 -8.69 11.10
C SER A 194 -23.61 -10.13 10.62
N TYR A 195 -24.75 -10.82 10.63
CA TYR A 195 -24.90 -12.16 10.09
C TYR A 195 -24.58 -12.23 8.60
N ASN A 196 -25.13 -11.29 7.81
CA ASN A 196 -24.90 -11.22 6.37
C ASN A 196 -23.43 -10.94 6.02
N ILE A 197 -22.74 -10.08 6.76
CA ILE A 197 -21.32 -9.77 6.54
C ILE A 197 -20.49 -11.07 6.59
N VAL A 198 -20.66 -11.88 7.64
CA VAL A 198 -19.88 -13.13 7.79
C VAL A 198 -20.16 -14.10 6.63
N PHE A 199 -21.43 -14.27 6.23
CA PHE A 199 -21.79 -15.13 5.11
C PHE A 199 -21.25 -14.63 3.77
N PHE A 200 -21.31 -13.33 3.50
CA PHE A 200 -20.76 -12.76 2.27
C PHE A 200 -19.25 -12.98 2.16
N TYR A 201 -18.52 -12.87 3.27
CA TYR A 201 -17.09 -13.18 3.28
C TYR A 201 -16.79 -14.67 3.08
N GLY A 202 -17.61 -15.57 3.65
CA GLY A 202 -17.49 -17.02 3.41
C GLY A 202 -17.81 -17.46 1.98
N TYR A 203 -18.62 -16.68 1.25
CA TYR A 203 -19.01 -16.93 -0.15
C TYR A 203 -18.33 -16.01 -1.15
N LEU A 204 -17.27 -15.31 -0.74
CA LEU A 204 -16.65 -14.30 -1.58
C LEU A 204 -16.17 -14.85 -2.94
N PRO A 205 -15.57 -16.05 -3.04
CA PRO A 205 -15.24 -16.64 -4.35
C PRO A 205 -16.47 -16.87 -5.24
N ALA A 206 -17.60 -17.34 -4.69
CA ALA A 206 -18.85 -17.49 -5.45
C ALA A 206 -19.39 -16.16 -5.98
N ILE A 207 -19.27 -15.10 -5.18
CA ILE A 207 -19.67 -13.74 -5.58
C ILE A 207 -18.78 -13.25 -6.73
N TYR A 208 -17.47 -13.43 -6.65
CA TYR A 208 -16.56 -13.10 -7.76
C TYR A 208 -16.91 -13.88 -9.04
N ASN A 209 -17.19 -15.18 -8.92
CA ASN A 209 -17.63 -16.02 -10.04
C ASN A 209 -18.90 -15.47 -10.71
N SER A 210 -19.83 -14.92 -9.93
CA SER A 210 -21.08 -14.34 -10.45
C SER A 210 -20.89 -13.09 -11.31
N PHE A 211 -19.78 -12.36 -11.14
CA PHE A 211 -19.39 -11.23 -11.98
C PHE A 211 -18.66 -11.65 -13.27
N GLY A 212 -18.67 -12.95 -13.61
CA GLY A 212 -17.94 -13.50 -14.76
C GLY A 212 -16.44 -13.63 -14.52
N ILE A 213 -15.96 -13.34 -13.31
CA ILE A 213 -14.58 -13.55 -12.91
C ILE A 213 -14.45 -14.99 -12.44
N ASN A 214 -14.27 -15.92 -13.38
CA ASN A 214 -14.12 -17.33 -13.02
C ASN A 214 -12.83 -17.53 -12.22
N PHE A 215 -12.96 -17.68 -10.89
CA PHE A 215 -11.86 -17.79 -9.93
C PHE A 215 -10.89 -18.94 -10.25
N TYR A 216 -11.43 -20.01 -10.83
CA TYR A 216 -10.64 -21.16 -11.29
C TYR A 216 -10.04 -20.94 -12.68
N SER A 217 -10.78 -20.36 -13.65
CA SER A 217 -10.26 -20.06 -15.00
C SER A 217 -9.50 -18.74 -15.12
N LEU A 218 -9.40 -17.97 -14.03
CA LEU A 218 -8.27 -17.10 -13.69
C LEU A 218 -6.98 -17.94 -13.51
N SER A 219 -6.96 -19.20 -13.90
CA SER A 219 -5.78 -19.94 -14.34
C SER A 219 -5.48 -19.64 -15.82
N GLY A 220 -5.81 -18.45 -16.31
CA GLY A 220 -5.65 -18.08 -17.70
C GLY A 220 -4.20 -17.73 -17.96
N ILE A 221 -3.32 -18.75 -18.01
CA ILE A 221 -1.89 -18.68 -18.34
C ILE A 221 -1.28 -17.33 -17.91
N SER A 222 -1.39 -16.95 -16.62
CA SER A 222 -0.55 -15.87 -16.10
C SER A 222 0.86 -16.19 -16.54
N VAL A 223 1.42 -15.31 -17.38
CA VAL A 223 2.73 -15.54 -17.97
C VAL A 223 3.79 -15.39 -16.88
N THR A 224 3.44 -14.68 -15.81
CA THR A 224 4.28 -14.43 -14.64
C THR A 224 4.08 -15.40 -13.47
N GLY A 225 3.11 -16.32 -13.56
CA GLY A 225 2.91 -17.46 -12.65
C GLY A 225 2.23 -17.13 -11.31
N ILE A 226 0.96 -16.72 -11.32
CA ILE A 226 0.17 -16.49 -10.09
C ILE A 226 -0.40 -17.80 -9.51
N SER A 227 -0.12 -18.06 -8.24
CA SER A 227 -0.60 -19.21 -7.48
C SER A 227 -2.01 -19.03 -6.91
N ILE A 228 -2.68 -20.12 -6.52
CA ILE A 228 -4.02 -20.09 -5.91
C ILE A 228 -4.05 -19.24 -4.62
N PRO A 229 -3.12 -19.40 -3.65
CA PRO A 229 -3.10 -18.55 -2.45
C PRO A 229 -3.00 -17.05 -2.77
N GLN A 230 -2.27 -16.68 -3.83
CA GLN A 230 -2.17 -15.28 -4.25
C GLN A 230 -3.49 -14.73 -4.77
N LYS A 231 -4.29 -15.53 -5.48
CA LYS A 231 -5.62 -15.12 -5.94
C LYS A 231 -6.54 -14.78 -4.77
N PHE A 232 -6.54 -15.63 -3.74
CA PHE A 232 -7.27 -15.36 -2.51
C PHE A 232 -6.79 -14.07 -1.85
N LEU A 233 -5.47 -13.87 -1.74
CA LEU A 233 -4.91 -12.63 -1.22
C LEU A 233 -5.35 -11.41 -2.04
N PHE A 234 -5.26 -11.44 -3.38
CA PHE A 234 -5.69 -10.33 -4.25
C PHE A 234 -7.18 -9.99 -4.09
N MET A 235 -8.04 -11.00 -4.00
CA MET A 235 -9.47 -10.82 -3.78
C MET A 235 -9.72 -9.97 -2.52
N TYR A 236 -9.06 -10.30 -1.42
CA TYR A 236 -9.20 -9.52 -0.18
C TYR A 236 -8.45 -8.18 -0.21
N LEU A 237 -7.35 -8.05 -0.95
CA LEU A 237 -6.66 -6.77 -1.14
C LEU A 237 -7.53 -5.73 -1.85
N ILE A 238 -8.33 -6.15 -2.84
CA ILE A 238 -9.30 -5.26 -3.50
C ILE A 238 -10.33 -4.73 -2.49
N ILE A 239 -10.90 -5.62 -1.68
CA ILE A 239 -11.85 -5.24 -0.63
C ILE A 239 -11.17 -4.34 0.41
N PHE A 240 -9.95 -4.65 0.80
CA PHE A 240 -9.17 -3.84 1.73
C PHE A 240 -9.00 -2.41 1.24
N ILE A 241 -8.71 -2.19 -0.05
CA ILE A 241 -8.62 -0.85 -0.64
C ILE A 241 -9.97 -0.13 -0.55
N ILE A 242 -11.06 -0.80 -0.92
CA ILE A 242 -12.41 -0.22 -0.85
C ILE A 242 -12.75 0.19 0.58
N LEU A 243 -12.45 -0.66 1.56
CA LEU A 243 -12.67 -0.36 2.98
C LEU A 243 -11.78 0.78 3.48
N CYS A 244 -10.52 0.85 3.05
CA CYS A 244 -9.65 1.99 3.37
C CYS A 244 -10.20 3.30 2.79
N LEU A 245 -10.68 3.31 1.55
CA LEU A 245 -11.30 4.48 0.94
C LEU A 245 -12.60 4.88 1.67
N ALA A 246 -13.43 3.91 2.07
CA ALA A 246 -14.63 4.16 2.85
C ALA A 246 -14.30 4.75 4.23
N ILE A 247 -13.27 4.24 4.90
CA ILE A 247 -12.76 4.78 6.17
C ILE A 247 -12.25 6.20 5.99
N LEU A 248 -11.44 6.47 4.96
CA LEU A 248 -10.96 7.81 4.66
C LEU A 248 -12.10 8.78 4.37
N PHE A 249 -13.13 8.34 3.66
CA PHE A 249 -14.34 9.12 3.42
C PHE A 249 -15.09 9.42 4.73
N LEU A 250 -15.31 8.44 5.60
CA LEU A 250 -15.96 8.67 6.89
C LEU A 250 -15.15 9.60 7.80
N LEU A 251 -13.82 9.43 7.82
CA LEU A 251 -12.93 10.33 8.56
C LEU A 251 -12.95 11.76 8.01
N SER A 252 -13.12 11.93 6.70
CA SER A 252 -13.24 13.27 6.10
C SER A 252 -14.53 13.97 6.52
N LEU A 253 -15.62 13.22 6.70
CA LEU A 253 -16.86 13.74 7.26
C LEU A 253 -16.73 14.13 8.74
N GLU A 254 -15.87 13.45 9.50
CA GLU A 254 -15.61 13.76 10.91
C GLU A 254 -14.64 14.94 11.11
N ASN A 255 -13.63 15.11 10.26
CA ASN A 255 -12.70 16.24 10.28
C ASN A 255 -11.87 16.39 8.98
N ILE A 256 -12.28 17.32 8.09
CA ILE A 256 -11.68 17.56 6.77
C ILE A 256 -10.18 17.95 6.85
N GLU A 257 -9.77 18.68 7.89
CA GLU A 257 -8.41 19.25 8.00
C GLU A 257 -7.33 18.15 8.09
N ASN A 258 -7.68 16.98 8.64
CA ASN A 258 -6.75 15.86 8.79
C ASN A 258 -6.44 15.16 7.47
N LEU A 259 -7.41 15.07 6.55
CA LEU A 259 -7.22 14.31 5.31
C LEU A 259 -6.36 15.05 4.29
N ASN A 260 -6.55 16.37 4.15
CA ASN A 260 -5.69 17.21 3.31
C ASN A 260 -4.23 17.15 3.78
N SER A 261 -4.03 17.08 5.10
CA SER A 261 -2.70 16.92 5.70
C SER A 261 -2.06 15.58 5.34
N ILE A 262 -2.83 14.49 5.29
CA ILE A 262 -2.33 13.18 4.85
C ILE A 262 -1.98 13.20 3.36
N ILE A 263 -2.86 13.76 2.52
CA ILE A 263 -2.64 13.87 1.07
C ILE A 263 -1.39 14.69 0.75
N SER A 264 -1.08 15.71 1.57
CA SER A 264 0.10 16.54 1.36
C SER A 264 1.43 15.77 1.44
N PHE A 265 1.46 14.56 2.01
CA PHE A 265 2.62 13.68 2.01
C PHE A 265 2.84 12.90 0.71
N LEU A 266 1.91 12.92 -0.25
CA LEU A 266 2.02 12.13 -1.49
C LEU A 266 3.13 12.61 -2.43
N TYR A 267 3.55 13.87 -2.35
CA TYR A 267 4.59 14.50 -3.20
C TYR A 267 4.62 13.91 -4.64
N PRO A 268 3.57 14.16 -5.46
CA PRO A 268 3.30 13.37 -6.65
C PRO A 268 4.46 13.29 -7.64
N SER A 269 5.25 14.35 -7.78
CA SER A 269 6.40 14.38 -8.71
C SER A 269 7.43 13.28 -8.43
N ARG A 270 7.71 12.99 -7.17
CA ARG A 270 8.67 11.94 -6.78
C ARG A 270 8.05 10.56 -6.87
N LEU A 271 6.80 10.42 -6.42
CA LEU A 271 6.08 9.16 -6.46
C LEU A 271 5.88 8.66 -7.90
N ILE A 272 5.46 9.54 -8.81
CA ILE A 272 5.30 9.21 -10.23
C ILE A 272 6.62 8.70 -10.83
N PHE A 273 7.76 9.23 -10.38
CA PHE A 273 9.06 8.78 -10.88
C PHE A 273 9.41 7.34 -10.46
N TYR A 274 9.10 6.95 -9.23
CA TYR A 274 9.27 5.56 -8.78
C TYR A 274 8.28 4.62 -9.47
N LEU A 275 7.02 5.03 -9.63
CA LEU A 275 6.04 4.25 -10.38
C LEU A 275 6.46 4.08 -11.84
N LEU A 276 6.94 5.15 -12.48
CA LEU A 276 7.48 5.11 -13.83
C LEU A 276 8.62 4.10 -13.94
N LEU A 277 9.56 4.08 -12.99
CA LEU A 277 10.61 3.08 -12.98
C LEU A 277 10.10 1.65 -12.84
N LEU A 278 9.15 1.42 -11.94
CA LEU A 278 8.53 0.11 -11.76
C LEU A 278 7.89 -0.39 -13.07
N PHE A 279 7.07 0.46 -13.70
CA PHE A 279 6.43 0.16 -14.98
C PHE A 279 7.44 -0.04 -16.12
N MET A 280 8.46 0.80 -16.20
CA MET A 280 9.53 0.68 -17.20
C MET A 280 10.29 -0.63 -17.05
N GLY A 281 10.60 -1.05 -15.81
CA GLY A 281 11.25 -2.33 -15.55
C GLY A 281 10.41 -3.52 -15.97
N TYR A 282 9.12 -3.49 -15.59
CA TYR A 282 8.13 -4.50 -15.97
C TYR A 282 8.04 -4.67 -17.49
N LEU A 283 7.83 -3.57 -18.20
CA LEU A 283 7.72 -3.57 -19.66
C LEU A 283 9.04 -3.96 -20.33
N PHE A 284 10.18 -3.50 -19.81
CA PHE A 284 11.48 -3.71 -20.45
C PHE A 284 11.81 -5.19 -20.49
N VAL A 285 11.69 -5.87 -19.35
CA VAL A 285 11.89 -7.32 -19.26
C VAL A 285 10.83 -8.06 -20.06
N GLY A 286 9.58 -7.58 -20.07
CA GLY A 286 8.51 -8.10 -20.91
C GLY A 286 8.83 -8.13 -22.39
N VAL A 287 9.38 -7.02 -22.91
CA VAL A 287 9.75 -6.87 -24.32
C VAL A 287 10.99 -7.70 -24.64
N GLU A 288 12.06 -7.59 -23.85
CA GLU A 288 13.30 -8.34 -24.08
C GLU A 288 13.10 -9.87 -23.95
N SER A 289 12.06 -10.30 -23.23
CA SER A 289 11.69 -11.72 -23.10
C SER A 289 10.64 -12.19 -24.10
N ASN A 290 10.22 -11.34 -25.06
CA ASN A 290 9.13 -11.64 -26.01
C ASN A 290 7.80 -12.04 -25.35
N LEU A 291 7.54 -11.52 -24.15
CA LEU A 291 6.30 -11.75 -23.40
C LEU A 291 5.30 -10.61 -23.58
N TYR A 292 5.72 -9.46 -24.08
CA TYR A 292 4.81 -8.39 -24.48
C TYR A 292 4.03 -8.77 -25.76
N PRO A 293 2.71 -8.51 -25.86
CA PRO A 293 1.82 -7.86 -24.88
C PRO A 293 1.13 -8.84 -23.92
N LYS A 294 1.49 -10.13 -23.92
CA LYS A 294 0.81 -11.16 -23.11
C LYS A 294 0.82 -10.85 -21.60
N ILE A 295 1.85 -10.16 -21.11
CA ILE A 295 1.96 -9.67 -19.71
C ILE A 295 0.92 -8.59 -19.34
N LEU A 296 0.06 -8.16 -20.27
CA LEU A 296 -1.02 -7.20 -20.01
C LEU A 296 -2.37 -7.88 -19.76
N ASN A 297 -2.37 -9.19 -19.45
CA ASN A 297 -3.57 -9.87 -18.99
C ASN A 297 -3.96 -9.42 -17.57
N PHE A 298 -5.21 -9.66 -17.20
CA PHE A 298 -5.79 -9.17 -15.93
C PHE A 298 -5.01 -9.65 -14.69
N GLU A 299 -4.58 -10.91 -14.66
CA GLU A 299 -3.83 -11.48 -13.54
C GLU A 299 -2.49 -10.78 -13.35
N ASP A 300 -1.70 -10.67 -14.42
CA ASP A 300 -0.39 -10.02 -14.38
C ASP A 300 -0.52 -8.51 -14.07
N LEU A 301 -1.62 -7.86 -14.53
CA LEU A 301 -1.95 -6.47 -14.15
C LEU A 301 -2.35 -6.33 -12.67
N LEU A 302 -3.03 -7.32 -12.07
CA LEU A 302 -3.29 -7.32 -10.63
C LEU A 302 -1.99 -7.43 -9.83
N LYS A 303 -1.07 -8.31 -10.26
CA LYS A 303 0.27 -8.44 -9.67
C LYS A 303 1.06 -7.13 -9.76
N LEU A 304 1.09 -6.49 -10.92
CA LEU A 304 1.73 -5.19 -11.13
C LEU A 304 1.08 -4.06 -10.33
N SER A 305 -0.26 -4.02 -10.26
CA SER A 305 -1.00 -3.05 -9.47
C SER A 305 -0.70 -3.20 -7.98
N SER A 306 -0.61 -4.44 -7.51
CA SER A 306 -0.21 -4.73 -6.13
C SER A 306 1.20 -4.23 -5.83
N ALA A 307 2.17 -4.50 -6.71
CA ALA A 307 3.52 -3.95 -6.60
C ALA A 307 3.52 -2.42 -6.57
N ALA A 308 2.74 -1.77 -7.44
CA ALA A 308 2.63 -0.31 -7.48
C ALA A 308 2.07 0.27 -6.17
N ILE A 309 1.00 -0.34 -5.64
CA ILE A 309 0.39 0.06 -4.36
C ILE A 309 1.38 -0.16 -3.20
N SER A 310 2.12 -1.27 -3.22
CA SER A 310 3.19 -1.53 -2.25
C SER A 310 4.24 -0.41 -2.27
N ILE A 311 4.74 -0.01 -3.44
CA ILE A 311 5.70 1.09 -3.59
C ILE A 311 5.10 2.44 -3.16
N ILE A 312 3.83 2.72 -3.45
CA ILE A 312 3.15 3.94 -2.99
C ILE A 312 3.17 4.00 -1.46
N PHE A 313 2.77 2.94 -0.78
CA PHE A 313 2.75 2.92 0.68
C PHE A 313 4.16 2.93 1.28
N LEU A 314 5.14 2.27 0.67
CA LEU A 314 6.53 2.31 1.13
C LEU A 314 7.11 3.72 0.99
N PHE A 315 6.79 4.40 -0.11
CA PHE A 315 7.16 5.79 -0.34
C PHE A 315 6.57 6.70 0.74
N MET A 316 5.29 6.53 1.07
CA MET A 316 4.64 7.29 2.14
C MET A 316 5.30 7.06 3.50
N TYR A 317 5.62 5.80 3.84
CA TYR A 317 6.40 5.48 5.04
C TYR A 317 7.75 6.20 5.06
N ALA A 318 8.55 6.02 4.00
CA ALA A 318 9.89 6.59 3.91
C ALA A 318 9.86 8.12 3.94
N LYS A 319 8.85 8.73 3.32
CA LYS A 319 8.69 10.17 3.27
C LYS A 319 8.33 10.75 4.65
N ILE A 320 7.35 10.17 5.35
CA ILE A 320 6.99 10.61 6.70
C ILE A 320 8.16 10.39 7.67
N LEU A 321 8.86 9.26 7.57
CA LEU A 321 10.07 8.99 8.35
C LEU A 321 11.14 10.07 8.11
N ASN A 322 11.35 10.44 6.85
CA ASN A 322 12.28 11.52 6.50
C ASN A 322 11.85 12.86 7.09
N ASP A 323 10.56 13.23 7.00
CA ASP A 323 10.04 14.50 7.54
C ASP A 323 10.15 14.56 9.08
N ILE A 324 10.00 13.43 9.76
CA ILE A 324 10.22 13.33 11.20
C ILE A 324 11.70 13.56 11.54
N CYS A 325 12.61 12.88 10.83
CA CYS A 325 14.05 12.97 11.09
C CYS A 325 14.63 14.34 10.71
N ASP A 326 14.06 14.99 9.71
CA ASP A 326 14.50 16.29 9.19
C ASP A 326 13.73 17.46 9.80
N LEU A 327 12.95 17.27 10.85
CA LEU A 327 12.11 18.33 11.45
C LEU A 327 12.88 19.62 11.76
N ASN A 328 14.15 19.51 12.19
CA ASN A 328 14.99 20.68 12.46
C ASN A 328 15.52 21.36 11.19
N ILE A 329 15.85 20.58 10.15
CA ILE A 329 16.25 21.09 8.83
C ILE A 329 15.07 21.82 8.18
N ASP A 330 13.89 21.21 8.24
CA ASP A 330 12.68 21.68 7.56
C ASP A 330 12.11 22.97 8.16
N LYS A 331 12.41 23.28 9.43
CA LYS A 331 12.11 24.61 10.02
C LYS A 331 12.76 25.76 9.26
N PHE A 332 13.84 25.50 8.52
CA PHE A 332 14.54 26.51 7.73
C PHE A 332 14.18 26.42 6.26
N SER A 333 14.26 25.23 5.64
CA SER A 333 14.14 25.10 4.18
C SER A 333 12.74 24.72 3.69
N ASN A 334 11.86 24.21 4.54
CA ASN A 334 10.55 23.68 4.13
C ASN A 334 9.47 23.98 5.18
N ILE A 335 9.29 25.26 5.50
CA ILE A 335 8.37 25.77 6.55
C ILE A 335 6.92 25.33 6.31
N GLU A 336 6.56 25.09 5.05
CA GLU A 336 5.22 24.68 4.62
C GLU A 336 4.86 23.23 4.96
N ARG A 337 5.80 22.40 5.43
CA ARG A 337 5.53 20.99 5.73
C ARG A 337 4.52 20.83 6.89
N PRO A 338 3.63 19.82 6.85
CA PRO A 338 2.55 19.67 7.84
C PRO A 338 3.03 19.57 9.29
N ILE A 339 4.15 18.88 9.52
CA ILE A 339 4.72 18.69 10.87
C ILE A 339 5.34 20.00 11.38
N VAL A 340 6.01 20.76 10.52
CA VAL A 340 6.61 22.07 10.86
C VAL A 340 5.52 23.09 11.20
N LYS A 341 4.45 23.13 10.39
CA LYS A 341 3.26 23.97 10.64
C LYS A 341 2.43 23.51 11.84
N LYS A 342 2.75 22.37 12.45
CA LYS A 342 1.98 21.74 13.53
C LYS A 342 0.52 21.42 13.14
N ILE A 343 0.22 21.33 11.84
CA ILE A 343 -1.07 20.86 11.36
C ILE A 343 -1.23 19.38 11.74
N LEU A 344 -0.13 18.62 11.63
CA LEU A 344 -0.07 17.23 12.05
C LEU A 344 0.90 17.08 13.23
N SER A 345 0.41 16.48 14.33
CA SER A 345 1.25 16.23 15.50
C SER A 345 2.34 15.19 15.19
N LEU A 346 3.49 15.29 15.86
CA LEU A 346 4.59 14.33 15.69
C LEU A 346 4.15 12.88 16.00
N GLN A 347 3.33 12.70 17.04
CA GLN A 347 2.79 11.38 17.41
C GLN A 347 1.86 10.81 16.33
N THR A 348 1.08 11.67 15.69
CA THR A 348 0.25 11.28 14.55
C THR A 348 1.13 10.87 13.37
N ALA A 349 2.21 11.60 13.06
CA ALA A 349 3.14 11.26 11.99
C ALA A 349 3.82 9.89 12.23
N GLU A 350 4.29 9.67 13.47
CA GLU A 350 4.85 8.39 13.93
C GLU A 350 3.87 7.23 13.76
N SER A 351 2.58 7.48 13.99
CA SER A 351 1.53 6.47 13.79
C SER A 351 1.27 6.21 12.31
N LEU A 352 1.12 7.27 11.53
CA LEU A 352 0.84 7.17 10.10
C LEU A 352 1.93 6.43 9.33
N LYS A 353 3.22 6.66 9.64
CA LYS A 353 4.29 5.92 8.93
C LYS A 353 4.12 4.41 9.13
N ASN A 354 3.87 3.95 10.36
CA ASN A 354 3.69 2.53 10.66
C ASN A 354 2.42 1.97 10.01
N ILE A 355 1.35 2.77 9.97
CA ILE A 355 0.11 2.43 9.26
C ILE A 355 0.34 2.25 7.76
N PHE A 356 1.24 2.99 7.13
CA PHE A 356 1.57 2.78 5.71
C PHE A 356 2.54 1.62 5.49
N LEU A 357 3.44 1.35 6.43
CA LEU A 357 4.41 0.26 6.30
C LEU A 357 3.74 -1.12 6.21
N ILE A 358 2.74 -1.38 7.04
CA ILE A 358 2.11 -2.71 7.13
C ILE A 358 1.38 -3.09 5.83
N PRO A 359 0.47 -2.26 5.27
CA PRO A 359 -0.12 -2.50 3.96
C PRO A 359 0.95 -2.63 2.88
N SER A 360 1.99 -1.78 2.89
CA SER A 360 3.07 -1.88 1.90
C SER A 360 3.68 -3.29 1.84
N LEU A 361 3.97 -3.88 3.00
CA LEU A 361 4.50 -5.24 3.10
C LEU A 361 3.48 -6.29 2.65
N ILE A 362 2.21 -6.18 3.03
CA ILE A 362 1.17 -7.14 2.62
C ILE A 362 1.00 -7.14 1.09
N PHE A 363 0.96 -5.96 0.46
CA PHE A 363 0.94 -5.85 -0.99
C PHE A 363 2.24 -6.43 -1.60
N ALA A 364 3.41 -6.22 -0.99
CA ALA A 364 4.66 -6.83 -1.47
C ALA A 364 4.66 -8.37 -1.38
N ILE A 365 4.11 -8.94 -0.30
CA ILE A 365 3.99 -10.40 -0.13
C ILE A 365 3.09 -11.01 -1.22
N SER A 366 2.09 -10.27 -1.70
CA SER A 366 1.18 -10.81 -2.70
C SER A 366 1.78 -10.98 -4.11
N THR A 367 2.96 -10.42 -4.39
CA THR A 367 3.54 -10.38 -5.74
C THR A 367 4.45 -11.57 -6.03
N ASP A 368 5.73 -11.53 -5.68
CA ASP A 368 6.65 -12.65 -5.73
C ASP A 368 7.85 -12.43 -4.80
N MET A 369 8.61 -13.50 -4.56
CA MET A 369 9.77 -13.47 -3.67
C MET A 369 10.85 -12.49 -4.14
N THR A 370 11.05 -12.33 -5.45
CA THR A 370 12.05 -11.41 -6.00
C THR A 370 11.65 -9.96 -5.71
N PHE A 371 10.38 -9.59 -5.96
CA PHE A 371 9.85 -8.29 -5.60
C PHE A 371 9.93 -8.04 -4.10
N LEU A 372 9.52 -9.01 -3.26
CA LEU A 372 9.60 -8.89 -1.80
C LEU A 372 11.03 -8.66 -1.32
N PHE A 373 12.03 -9.32 -1.92
CA PHE A 373 13.43 -9.07 -1.62
C PHE A 373 13.86 -7.64 -1.94
N TYR A 374 13.54 -7.12 -3.13
CA TYR A 374 13.83 -5.73 -3.48
C TYR A 374 13.05 -4.74 -2.61
N TRP A 375 11.81 -5.07 -2.24
CA TRP A 375 11.03 -4.28 -1.30
C TRP A 375 11.73 -4.17 0.06
N LEU A 376 12.25 -5.28 0.61
CA LEU A 376 13.01 -5.30 1.86
C LEU A 376 14.28 -4.45 1.76
N PHE A 377 14.98 -4.53 0.63
CA PHE A 377 16.13 -3.67 0.37
C PHE A 377 15.74 -2.18 0.35
N ILE A 378 14.68 -1.82 -0.39
CA ILE A 378 14.22 -0.43 -0.50
C ILE A 378 13.79 0.10 0.87
N PHE A 379 13.07 -0.70 1.65
CA PHE A 379 12.68 -0.38 3.03
C PHE A 379 13.91 -0.13 3.91
N ALA A 380 14.86 -1.07 3.95
CA ALA A 380 16.07 -0.95 4.76
C ALA A 380 16.92 0.25 4.33
N ALA A 381 17.11 0.45 3.02
CA ALA A 381 17.84 1.58 2.47
C ALA A 381 17.17 2.91 2.83
N SER A 382 15.84 3.00 2.75
CA SER A 382 15.09 4.20 3.11
C SER A 382 15.21 4.51 4.60
N TYR A 383 15.16 3.48 5.45
CA TYR A 383 15.36 3.63 6.89
C TYR A 383 16.77 4.11 7.22
N LEU A 384 17.80 3.46 6.66
CA LEU A 384 19.22 3.81 6.86
C LEU A 384 19.56 5.21 6.31
N TYR A 385 18.89 5.64 5.25
CA TYR A 385 19.05 6.98 4.70
C TYR A 385 18.67 8.06 5.72
N SER A 386 17.50 7.94 6.37
CA SER A 386 16.93 9.00 7.23
C SER A 386 17.19 8.83 8.73
N SER A 387 17.27 7.60 9.26
CA SER A 387 17.19 7.33 10.70
C SER A 387 18.57 7.18 11.37
N SER A 388 18.67 7.64 12.62
CA SER A 388 19.83 7.44 13.50
C SER A 388 19.94 5.96 13.94
N PRO A 389 21.13 5.45 14.35
CA PRO A 389 22.39 6.18 14.53
C PRO A 389 23.18 6.42 13.23
N ILE A 390 22.94 5.64 12.17
CA ILE A 390 23.75 5.70 10.96
C ILE A 390 23.42 6.93 10.12
N ARG A 391 22.13 7.19 9.82
CA ARG A 391 21.61 8.32 9.00
C ARG A 391 22.53 8.66 7.82
N ILE A 392 22.62 7.73 6.85
CA ILE A 392 23.59 7.76 5.74
C ILE A 392 23.57 9.08 4.97
N ARG A 393 22.42 9.76 4.91
CA ARG A 393 22.30 11.09 4.28
C ARG A 393 23.35 12.10 4.77
N ARG A 394 23.82 12.01 6.02
CA ARG A 394 24.84 12.90 6.58
C ARG A 394 26.19 12.83 5.84
N PHE A 395 26.49 11.70 5.22
CA PHE A 395 27.79 11.43 4.61
C PHE A 395 27.72 11.51 3.09
N TYR A 396 28.26 12.58 2.52
CA TYR A 396 28.50 12.68 1.08
C TYR A 396 29.64 11.74 0.65
N PRO A 397 29.53 11.01 -0.49
CA PRO A 397 28.43 10.94 -1.46
C PRO A 397 27.40 9.82 -1.19
N PHE A 398 27.52 9.10 -0.08
CA PHE A 398 26.79 7.86 0.18
C PHE A 398 25.27 8.04 0.23
N GLY A 399 24.77 9.17 0.75
CA GLY A 399 23.33 9.46 0.72
C GLY A 399 22.75 9.47 -0.70
N HIS A 400 23.46 10.06 -1.67
CA HIS A 400 23.04 10.14 -3.06
C HIS A 400 23.19 8.78 -3.76
N PHE A 401 24.26 8.07 -3.46
CA PHE A 401 24.49 6.71 -3.95
C PHE A 401 23.34 5.77 -3.54
N LEU A 402 22.92 5.85 -2.27
CA LEU A 402 21.83 5.03 -1.74
C LEU A 402 20.48 5.37 -2.38
N LEU A 403 20.18 6.65 -2.62
CA LEU A 403 18.98 7.05 -3.35
C LEU A 403 18.96 6.51 -4.78
N SER A 404 20.10 6.49 -5.47
CA SER A 404 20.21 5.87 -6.80
C SER A 404 19.99 4.37 -6.76
N LEU A 405 20.54 3.67 -5.76
CA LEU A 405 20.29 2.24 -5.58
C LEU A 405 18.82 1.95 -5.30
N ILE A 406 18.14 2.78 -4.51
CA ILE A 406 16.68 2.65 -4.30
C ILE A 406 15.95 2.77 -5.64
N GLY A 407 16.23 3.80 -6.44
CA GLY A 407 15.62 3.97 -7.76
C GLY A 407 15.82 2.74 -8.65
N ILE A 408 17.06 2.29 -8.81
CA ILE A 408 17.36 1.09 -9.61
C ILE A 408 16.64 -0.14 -9.07
N SER A 409 16.59 -0.32 -7.76
CA SER A 409 15.93 -1.47 -7.16
C SER A 409 14.43 -1.47 -7.47
N VAL A 410 13.79 -0.30 -7.55
CA VAL A 410 12.39 -0.19 -8.02
C VAL A 410 12.27 -0.65 -9.47
N PHE A 411 13.16 -0.21 -10.37
CA PHE A 411 13.19 -0.68 -11.75
C PHE A 411 13.38 -2.20 -11.86
N ILE A 412 14.38 -2.75 -11.16
CA ILE A 412 14.66 -4.19 -11.18
C ILE A 412 13.49 -4.97 -10.56
N SER A 413 12.87 -4.47 -9.49
CA SER A 413 11.71 -5.10 -8.89
C SER A 413 10.55 -5.24 -9.88
N GLY A 414 10.32 -4.23 -10.73
CA GLY A 414 9.31 -4.28 -11.79
C GLY A 414 9.62 -5.36 -12.83
N GLY A 415 10.88 -5.47 -13.26
CA GLY A 415 11.32 -6.54 -14.16
C GLY A 415 11.24 -7.94 -13.53
N GLY A 416 11.49 -8.02 -12.21
CA GLY A 416 11.40 -9.24 -11.41
C GLY A 416 9.99 -9.82 -11.39
N LEU A 417 8.95 -8.98 -11.49
CA LEU A 417 7.57 -9.42 -11.61
C LEU A 417 7.33 -10.28 -12.87
N VAL A 418 8.11 -10.08 -13.93
CA VAL A 418 8.00 -10.80 -15.20
C VAL A 418 8.92 -12.02 -15.25
N LYS A 419 10.19 -11.83 -14.88
CA LYS A 419 11.22 -12.89 -14.89
C LYS A 419 12.03 -12.85 -13.58
N PRO A 420 11.54 -13.46 -12.49
CA PRO A 420 12.15 -13.31 -11.17
C PRO A 420 13.59 -13.82 -11.08
N VAL A 421 13.95 -14.85 -11.86
CA VAL A 421 15.29 -15.46 -11.88
C VAL A 421 16.24 -14.73 -12.85
N ASP A 422 15.76 -14.39 -14.05
CA ASP A 422 16.60 -13.87 -15.13
C ASP A 422 16.70 -12.34 -15.18
N VAL A 423 15.94 -11.62 -14.33
CA VAL A 423 15.81 -10.16 -14.39
C VAL A 423 17.19 -9.47 -14.46
N TYR A 424 18.14 -9.86 -13.61
CA TYR A 424 19.46 -9.24 -13.55
C TYR A 424 20.24 -9.43 -14.86
N LEU A 425 20.21 -10.63 -15.44
CA LEU A 425 20.86 -10.93 -16.71
C LEU A 425 20.25 -10.11 -17.85
N ILE A 426 18.93 -9.93 -17.85
CA ILE A 426 18.22 -9.18 -18.90
C ILE A 426 18.56 -7.68 -18.82
N VAL A 427 18.51 -7.09 -17.63
CA VAL A 427 18.71 -5.64 -17.46
C VAL A 427 20.18 -5.20 -17.58
N THR A 428 21.14 -6.09 -17.31
CA THR A 428 22.57 -5.75 -17.40
C THR A 428 23.14 -5.85 -18.81
N LYS A 429 22.57 -6.67 -19.70
CA LYS A 429 23.05 -6.90 -21.08
C LYS A 429 23.33 -5.62 -21.88
N LYS A 430 22.55 -4.56 -21.68
CA LYS A 430 22.67 -3.29 -22.44
C LYS A 430 23.25 -2.13 -21.61
N ASN A 431 23.88 -2.40 -20.46
CA ASN A 431 24.36 -1.37 -19.52
C ASN A 431 23.26 -0.40 -19.03
N LEU A 432 21.98 -0.77 -19.14
CA LEU A 432 20.85 0.11 -18.81
C LEU A 432 20.89 0.56 -17.34
N LEU A 433 21.23 -0.36 -16.43
CA LEU A 433 21.31 -0.06 -15.00
C LEU A 433 22.35 1.02 -14.67
N ILE A 434 23.47 1.08 -15.40
CA ILE A 434 24.52 2.08 -15.17
C ILE A 434 23.99 3.48 -15.50
N TYR A 435 23.31 3.63 -16.64
CA TYR A 435 22.74 4.93 -17.01
C TYR A 435 21.55 5.32 -16.13
N LEU A 436 20.73 4.37 -15.69
CA LEU A 436 19.68 4.64 -14.71
C LEU A 436 20.27 5.06 -13.36
N PHE A 437 21.35 4.41 -12.91
CA PHE A 437 22.09 4.78 -11.69
C PHE A 437 22.53 6.24 -11.75
N PHE A 438 23.24 6.61 -12.82
CA PHE A 438 23.78 7.96 -12.95
C PHE A 438 22.69 9.00 -13.19
N ALA A 439 21.62 8.67 -13.91
CA ALA A 439 20.46 9.55 -14.05
C ALA A 439 19.86 9.90 -12.66
N TYR A 440 19.60 8.89 -11.83
CA TYR A 440 19.13 9.13 -10.45
C TYR A 440 20.17 9.84 -9.59
N PHE A 441 21.45 9.53 -9.77
CA PHE A 441 22.52 10.14 -8.99
C PHE A 441 22.58 11.64 -9.25
N PHE A 442 22.53 12.04 -10.52
CA PHE A 442 22.54 13.44 -10.91
C PHE A 442 21.27 14.18 -10.47
N ILE A 443 20.08 13.58 -10.59
CA ILE A 443 18.84 14.23 -10.17
C ILE A 443 18.75 14.41 -8.65
N ALA A 444 19.31 13.47 -7.88
CA ALA A 444 19.39 13.58 -6.42
C ALA A 444 20.24 14.79 -5.99
N HIS A 445 21.32 15.11 -6.71
CA HIS A 445 22.10 16.31 -6.42
C HIS A 445 21.32 17.59 -6.72
N ILE A 446 20.59 17.63 -7.85
CA ILE A 446 19.76 18.80 -8.19
C ILE A 446 18.73 19.06 -7.08
N LYS A 447 18.13 18.00 -6.51
CA LYS A 447 17.16 18.10 -5.42
C LYS A 447 17.74 18.78 -4.17
N ASP A 448 18.94 18.42 -3.76
CA ASP A 448 19.53 18.88 -2.48
C ASP A 448 20.03 20.34 -2.55
N TYR A 449 19.94 21.00 -3.71
CA TYR A 449 20.35 22.40 -3.87
C TYR A 449 19.57 23.37 -2.98
N LYS A 450 18.28 23.11 -2.72
CA LYS A 450 17.46 23.97 -1.85
C LYS A 450 17.72 23.77 -0.37
N ASP A 451 18.29 22.63 0.02
CA ASP A 451 18.48 22.26 1.42
C ASP A 451 19.87 22.66 1.95
N ILE A 452 20.71 23.36 1.17
CA ILE A 452 22.11 23.69 1.54
C ILE A 452 22.23 24.37 2.91
N VAL A 453 21.36 25.36 3.21
CA VAL A 453 21.44 26.11 4.47
C VAL A 453 21.02 25.23 5.65
N GLY A 454 19.92 24.49 5.51
CA GLY A 454 19.42 23.58 6.55
C GLY A 454 20.37 22.41 6.79
N ASP A 455 20.90 21.81 5.72
CA ASP A 455 21.87 20.71 5.78
C ASP A 455 23.13 21.14 6.56
N ARG A 456 23.66 22.34 6.28
CA ARG A 456 24.84 22.88 7.00
C ARG A 456 24.59 23.02 8.50
N ASN A 457 23.38 23.43 8.88
CA ASN A 457 23.02 23.64 10.29
C ASN A 457 22.81 22.32 11.05
N ASP A 458 22.43 21.22 10.39
CA ASP A 458 22.21 19.90 10.99
C ASP A 458 23.37 18.91 10.77
N GLY A 459 24.53 19.41 10.32
CA GLY A 459 25.73 18.59 10.09
C GLY A 459 25.61 17.61 8.92
N VAL A 460 24.70 17.86 7.97
CA VAL A 460 24.55 17.08 6.73
C VAL A 460 25.49 17.63 5.67
N THR A 461 26.31 16.76 5.09
CA THR A 461 27.25 17.16 4.03
C THR A 461 26.66 16.89 2.64
N ASN A 462 26.76 17.88 1.74
CA ASN A 462 26.40 17.75 0.33
C ASN A 462 27.51 18.36 -0.55
N ILE A 463 27.51 18.06 -1.85
CA ILE A 463 28.58 18.54 -2.75
C ILE A 463 28.66 20.08 -2.81
N PHE A 464 27.52 20.76 -2.67
CA PHE A 464 27.45 22.22 -2.76
C PHE A 464 28.00 22.92 -1.51
N ASN A 465 28.24 22.18 -0.43
CA ASN A 465 28.99 22.68 0.72
C ASN A 465 30.48 22.84 0.40
N TYR A 466 31.02 22.05 -0.53
CA TYR A 466 32.44 22.03 -0.89
C TYR A 466 32.75 22.84 -2.16
N ILE A 467 31.78 22.99 -3.07
CA ILE A 467 31.99 23.68 -4.35
C ILE A 467 31.65 25.18 -4.24
N LYS A 468 32.64 26.03 -4.56
CA LYS A 468 32.47 27.50 -4.63
C LYS A 468 31.48 27.92 -5.73
N PHE A 469 31.57 27.31 -6.91
CA PHE A 469 30.74 27.63 -8.09
C PHE A 469 29.50 26.72 -8.19
N LYS A 470 28.56 26.89 -7.25
CA LYS A 470 27.35 26.06 -7.14
C LYS A 470 26.51 25.97 -8.42
N LYS A 471 26.40 27.06 -9.18
CA LYS A 471 25.68 27.09 -10.48
C LYS A 471 26.32 26.16 -11.52
N LEU A 472 27.66 26.15 -11.60
CA LEU A 472 28.38 25.30 -12.55
C LEU A 472 28.19 23.82 -12.22
N ALA A 473 28.24 23.46 -10.93
CA ALA A 473 27.93 22.11 -10.47
C ALA A 473 26.47 21.71 -10.80
N GLY A 474 25.50 22.61 -10.59
CA GLY A 474 24.11 22.38 -10.99
C GLY A 474 23.95 22.10 -12.49
N MET A 475 24.62 22.90 -13.35
CA MET A 475 24.63 22.68 -14.79
C MET A 475 25.26 21.32 -15.14
N PHE A 476 26.38 20.96 -14.52
CA PHE A 476 27.01 19.66 -14.72
C PHE A 476 26.04 18.50 -14.43
N PHE A 477 25.26 18.57 -13.35
CA PHE A 477 24.26 17.55 -13.04
C PHE A 477 23.10 17.50 -14.04
N ILE A 478 22.63 18.67 -14.51
CA ILE A 478 21.58 18.75 -15.55
C ILE A 478 22.06 18.10 -16.86
N PHE A 479 23.28 18.45 -17.31
CA PHE A 479 23.86 17.86 -18.52
C PHE A 479 24.15 16.36 -18.35
N GLY A 480 24.66 15.95 -17.17
CA GLY A 480 24.87 14.55 -16.85
C GLY A 480 23.57 13.74 -16.92
N TYR A 481 22.48 14.28 -16.37
CA TYR A 481 21.15 13.67 -16.45
C TYR A 481 20.67 13.52 -17.90
N ALA A 482 20.75 14.60 -18.69
CA ALA A 482 20.36 14.59 -20.09
C ALA A 482 21.17 13.57 -20.91
N PHE A 483 22.48 13.47 -20.66
CA PHE A 483 23.35 12.47 -21.28
C PHE A 483 22.92 11.04 -20.93
N CYS A 484 22.59 10.78 -19.67
CA CYS A 484 22.10 9.46 -19.26
C CYS A 484 20.77 9.12 -19.95
N LEU A 485 19.83 10.06 -20.02
CA LEU A 485 18.56 9.87 -20.76
C LEU A 485 18.79 9.62 -22.25
N PHE A 486 19.75 10.30 -22.87
CA PHE A 486 20.15 10.02 -24.26
C PHE A 486 20.61 8.57 -24.43
N LYS A 487 21.49 8.10 -23.54
CA LYS A 487 22.00 6.72 -23.58
C LYS A 487 20.89 5.69 -23.33
N ILE A 488 20.00 5.95 -22.39
CA ILE A 488 18.81 5.12 -22.14
C ILE A 488 17.92 5.07 -23.40
N GLY A 489 17.63 6.21 -24.02
CA GLY A 489 16.83 6.26 -25.24
C GLY A 489 17.44 5.46 -26.40
N ASN A 490 18.77 5.48 -26.54
CA ASN A 490 19.47 4.64 -27.53
C ASN A 490 19.36 3.15 -27.21
N ILE A 491 19.45 2.76 -25.93
CA ILE A 491 19.27 1.36 -25.50
C ILE A 491 17.85 0.85 -25.77
N LEU A 492 16.86 1.74 -25.60
CA LEU A 492 15.45 1.50 -25.95
C LEU A 492 15.20 1.64 -27.47
N GLU A 493 16.25 1.98 -28.22
CA GLU A 493 16.28 2.19 -29.67
C GLU A 493 15.15 3.11 -30.16
N ILE A 494 14.92 4.20 -29.42
CA ILE A 494 14.05 5.31 -29.85
C ILE A 494 14.77 6.08 -30.97
N LYS A 495 14.03 6.60 -31.96
CA LYS A 495 14.62 7.40 -33.03
C LYS A 495 15.40 8.60 -32.47
N GLN A 496 16.65 8.72 -32.92
CA GLN A 496 17.61 9.71 -32.43
C GLN A 496 17.08 11.15 -32.54
N ASN A 497 16.38 11.51 -33.62
CA ASN A 497 15.83 12.85 -33.80
C ASN A 497 14.78 13.20 -32.72
N LEU A 498 13.90 12.26 -32.36
CA LEU A 498 12.88 12.48 -31.32
C LEU A 498 13.52 12.66 -29.95
N MET A 499 14.55 11.86 -29.65
CA MET A 499 15.32 11.98 -28.42
C MET A 499 16.04 13.33 -28.34
N ILE A 500 16.70 13.76 -29.42
CA ILE A 500 17.41 15.04 -29.45
C ILE A 500 16.43 16.18 -29.17
N ILE A 501 15.25 16.19 -29.81
CA ILE A 501 14.22 17.21 -29.58
C ILE A 501 13.81 17.22 -28.09
N LEU A 502 13.47 16.07 -27.53
CA LEU A 502 13.03 15.95 -26.14
C LEU A 502 14.11 16.44 -25.14
N LEU A 503 15.37 16.12 -25.39
CA LEU A 503 16.49 16.52 -24.54
C LEU A 503 16.85 18.00 -24.69
N LEU A 504 16.76 18.55 -25.91
CA LEU A 504 16.93 19.98 -26.14
C LEU A 504 15.84 20.77 -25.42
N MET A 505 14.59 20.29 -25.42
CA MET A 505 13.52 20.91 -24.64
C MET A 505 13.86 20.90 -23.14
N PHE A 506 14.30 19.77 -22.59
CA PHE A 506 14.73 19.68 -21.19
C PHE A 506 15.86 20.66 -20.83
N LEU A 507 16.93 20.66 -21.63
CA LEU A 507 18.09 21.52 -21.41
C LEU A 507 17.73 23.00 -21.53
N PHE A 508 16.93 23.36 -22.54
CA PHE A 508 16.49 24.74 -22.76
C PHE A 508 15.57 25.23 -21.64
N SER A 509 14.58 24.43 -21.24
CA SER A 509 13.70 24.77 -20.11
C SER A 509 14.48 24.89 -18.80
N SER A 510 15.43 23.99 -18.55
CA SER A 510 16.27 24.04 -17.34
C SER A 510 17.20 25.25 -17.33
N LEU A 511 17.78 25.60 -18.48
CA LEU A 511 18.66 26.76 -18.63
C LEU A 511 17.89 28.06 -18.46
N ILE A 512 16.75 28.23 -19.16
CA ILE A 512 15.87 29.40 -18.99
C ILE A 512 15.48 29.55 -17.53
N TYR A 513 15.05 28.47 -16.89
CA TYR A 513 14.64 28.49 -15.50
C TYR A 513 15.79 28.92 -14.57
N SER A 514 17.00 28.40 -14.79
CA SER A 514 18.19 28.78 -14.03
C SER A 514 18.60 30.25 -14.20
N ILE A 515 18.27 30.86 -15.35
CA ILE A 515 18.54 32.27 -15.66
C ILE A 515 17.48 33.17 -15.02
N ILE A 516 16.19 32.82 -15.12
CA ILE A 516 15.07 33.61 -14.60
C ILE A 516 15.12 33.68 -13.08
N VAL A 517 15.44 32.57 -12.41
CA VAL A 517 15.45 32.45 -10.95
C VAL A 517 16.75 33.02 -10.33
N LYS A 518 17.30 34.08 -10.94
CA LYS A 518 18.64 34.65 -10.66
C LYS A 518 18.94 34.87 -9.17
N GLU A 519 17.91 35.17 -8.36
CA GLU A 519 18.02 35.52 -6.94
C GLU A 519 17.43 34.48 -5.98
N ASN A 520 16.44 33.68 -6.40
CA ASN A 520 15.68 32.82 -5.48
C ASN A 520 15.99 31.33 -5.70
N ILE A 521 17.24 30.99 -5.42
CA ILE A 521 17.88 29.67 -5.53
C ILE A 521 16.99 28.52 -5.01
N GLU A 522 16.15 28.76 -4.01
CA GLU A 522 15.26 27.77 -3.38
C GLU A 522 14.24 27.17 -4.36
N LYS A 523 13.91 27.86 -5.45
CA LYS A 523 12.93 27.39 -6.45
C LYS A 523 13.53 26.43 -7.49
N LEU A 524 14.82 26.07 -7.40
CA LEU A 524 15.45 25.14 -8.37
C LEU A 524 14.87 23.72 -8.34
N ASP A 525 14.08 23.37 -7.33
CA ASP A 525 13.37 22.09 -7.28
C ASP A 525 12.34 21.89 -8.40
N LYS A 526 11.85 22.96 -9.05
CA LYS A 526 11.01 22.84 -10.26
C LYS A 526 11.74 22.19 -11.44
N ILE A 527 13.07 22.15 -11.45
CA ILE A 527 13.84 21.38 -12.44
C ILE A 527 13.52 19.88 -12.33
N LEU A 528 13.18 19.38 -11.14
CA LEU A 528 12.73 17.99 -10.96
C LEU A 528 11.44 17.69 -11.74
N LEU A 529 10.54 18.68 -11.86
CA LEU A 529 9.33 18.54 -12.66
C LEU A 529 9.67 18.44 -14.15
N PHE A 530 10.59 19.26 -14.66
CA PHE A 530 11.05 19.15 -16.04
C PHE A 530 11.72 17.80 -16.30
N ALA A 531 12.59 17.36 -15.39
CA ALA A 531 13.25 16.06 -15.48
C ALA A 531 12.23 14.90 -15.51
N LEU A 532 11.18 14.98 -14.69
CA LEU A 532 10.07 14.02 -14.69
C LEU A 532 9.31 14.01 -16.02
N ILE A 533 8.92 15.19 -16.53
CA ILE A 533 8.20 15.33 -17.80
C ILE A 533 9.04 14.75 -18.95
N THR A 534 10.34 15.02 -18.97
CA THR A 534 11.27 14.47 -19.97
C THR A 534 11.36 12.94 -19.87
N SER A 535 11.45 12.38 -18.67
CA SER A 535 11.44 10.93 -18.47
C SER A 535 10.13 10.27 -18.91
N LEU A 536 8.99 10.90 -18.60
CA LEU A 536 7.68 10.44 -19.05
C LEU A 536 7.58 10.49 -20.58
N GLY A 537 8.04 11.58 -21.20
CA GLY A 537 8.10 11.71 -22.66
C GLY A 537 8.92 10.59 -23.30
N LEU A 538 10.08 10.26 -22.73
CA LEU A 538 10.92 9.16 -23.20
C LEU A 538 10.21 7.80 -23.07
N ALA A 539 9.56 7.55 -21.94
CA ALA A 539 8.79 6.32 -21.72
C ALA A 539 7.61 6.19 -22.72
N ILE A 540 6.88 7.28 -22.97
CA ILE A 540 5.78 7.32 -23.94
C ILE A 540 6.29 7.05 -25.36
N LEU A 541 7.39 7.69 -25.78
CA LEU A 541 7.99 7.46 -27.10
C LEU A 541 8.42 6.00 -27.31
N TRP A 542 8.91 5.35 -26.25
CA TRP A 542 9.26 3.94 -26.27
C TRP A 542 8.03 3.03 -26.30
N LEU A 543 7.00 3.31 -25.49
CA LEU A 543 5.72 2.59 -25.54
C LEU A 543 5.06 2.65 -26.93
N LEU A 544 5.09 3.82 -27.57
CA LEU A 544 4.59 4.00 -28.94
C LEU A 544 5.39 3.17 -29.94
N LYS A 545 6.71 3.05 -29.77
CA LYS A 545 7.56 2.19 -30.60
C LYS A 545 7.12 0.73 -30.52
N ILE A 546 6.96 0.22 -29.30
CA ILE A 546 6.65 -1.19 -29.06
C ILE A 546 5.25 -1.55 -29.54
N THR A 547 4.28 -0.64 -29.37
CA THR A 547 2.88 -0.85 -29.79
C THR A 547 2.69 -0.70 -31.29
N ASN A 548 3.39 0.25 -31.93
CA ASN A 548 3.27 0.50 -33.35
C ASN A 548 4.62 0.98 -33.95
N PRO A 549 5.43 0.05 -34.48
CA PRO A 549 6.72 0.38 -35.08
C PRO A 549 6.63 1.44 -36.20
N SER A 550 5.53 1.42 -36.97
CA SER A 550 5.29 2.36 -38.08
C SER A 550 4.95 3.79 -37.62
N PHE A 551 4.46 3.96 -36.39
CA PHE A 551 4.05 5.26 -35.86
C PHE A 551 5.22 6.25 -35.74
N GLN A 552 6.41 5.76 -35.44
CA GLN A 552 7.61 6.59 -35.38
C GLN A 552 8.02 7.14 -36.75
N GLU A 553 7.60 6.53 -37.87
CA GLU A 553 7.84 7.07 -39.22
C GLU A 553 6.90 8.24 -39.54
N GLY A 554 5.65 8.17 -39.07
CA GLY A 554 4.68 9.26 -39.20
C GLY A 554 5.04 10.49 -38.37
N LEU A 555 5.44 10.30 -37.10
CA LEU A 555 5.80 11.40 -36.19
C LEU A 555 6.96 12.25 -36.71
N VAL A 556 7.98 11.64 -37.33
CA VAL A 556 9.12 12.37 -37.91
C VAL A 556 8.66 13.37 -38.98
N LYS A 557 7.57 13.06 -39.71
CA LYS A 557 7.00 13.96 -40.73
C LYS A 557 6.18 15.11 -40.13
N ILE A 558 5.66 14.96 -38.91
CA ILE A 558 4.81 15.95 -38.21
C ILE A 558 5.64 16.94 -37.38
N ASN A 559 6.89 16.59 -37.01
CA ASN A 559 7.60 17.16 -35.87
C ASN A 559 8.40 18.47 -36.05
N ILE A 560 8.35 19.13 -37.21
CA ILE A 560 8.87 20.53 -37.30
C ILE A 560 7.82 21.54 -36.79
N PHE A 561 6.53 21.17 -36.80
CA PHE A 561 5.44 22.12 -36.53
C PHE A 561 5.00 22.19 -35.05
N LEU A 562 5.05 21.07 -34.31
CA LEU A 562 4.61 21.02 -32.90
C LEU A 562 5.68 21.48 -31.89
N ALA A 563 6.97 21.38 -32.23
CA ALA A 563 8.06 21.88 -31.39
C ALA A 563 8.06 23.41 -31.24
N LEU A 564 7.37 24.13 -32.15
CA LEU A 564 7.20 25.58 -32.12
C LEU A 564 5.95 26.04 -31.35
N LEU A 565 5.06 25.12 -30.94
CA LEU A 565 3.75 25.44 -30.37
C LEU A 565 3.65 25.28 -28.84
N PHE A 566 4.75 25.07 -28.13
CA PHE A 566 4.78 25.15 -26.66
C PHE A 566 5.32 26.51 -26.17
N PRO A 567 4.49 27.55 -26.00
CA PRO A 567 4.83 28.65 -25.13
C PRO A 567 4.57 28.23 -23.66
N LEU A 568 5.57 28.40 -22.80
CA LEU A 568 5.33 28.68 -21.38
C LEU A 568 4.80 30.12 -21.26
N PRO A 569 3.97 30.50 -20.26
CA PRO A 569 3.95 29.91 -18.92
C PRO A 569 2.58 29.41 -18.45
N PHE A 570 2.57 28.28 -17.74
CA PHE A 570 1.52 28.00 -16.76
C PHE A 570 1.64 29.03 -15.64
N HIS A 571 0.67 29.95 -15.56
CA HIS A 571 0.49 30.78 -14.38
C HIS A 571 0.25 29.87 -13.15
N LEU A 572 1.09 30.06 -12.13
CA LEU A 572 0.85 29.87 -10.69
C LEU A 572 -0.30 28.92 -10.29
N VAL A 573 0.05 27.70 -9.89
CA VAL A 573 -0.55 26.99 -8.74
C VAL A 573 0.58 26.59 -7.80
#